data_AF-A0A1S6HLC1-F1
#
_entry.id   AF-A0A1S6HLC1-F1
#
_cell.length_a   1.000
_cell.length_b   1.000
_cell.length_c   1.000
_cell.angle_alpha   90.00
_cell.angle_beta   90.00
_cell.angle_gamma   90.00
#
_symmetry.space_group_name_H-M   'P 1'
#
loop_
_entity.id
_entity.type
_entity.pdbx_description
1 polymer ?
#
loop_
_entity_poly.entity_id
_entity_poly.type
_entity_poly.pdbx_seq_one_letter_code
_entity_poly.pdbx_strand_id
1 'polypeptide(L)'
;MNETNVDASDEPVVNIAEDSKSGVLNVYKEIAFQGLWKNNPGLVQLLGLCPLLAVTATLTNALGLGLATMLVLICSNILVSLVKDFVPKEIRIPVFVMIIAALVTSVQLLINAYAYGLYLSLGIFLPLIVTNCVIIGRAEAFASRNSLPKSAFDGFMMGLGFLIVLAILGACRELLGQGTLFDGADLLLGNWAAGLTIHVWQFETSFLLAMLPPGAFIGMGFLIAFKNVIDKRIADKQPEVTVQGPVKRARITKVS
;
A
#
# COMPACT_ATOMS: atom_id res chain seq x y z
N MET A 1 9.31 25.81 -29.75
CA MET A 1 8.24 24.82 -29.63
C MET A 1 8.80 23.46 -30.02
N ASN A 2 9.20 22.66 -29.03
CA ASN A 2 9.20 21.20 -29.18
C ASN A 2 9.14 20.59 -27.79
N GLU A 3 8.05 19.88 -27.54
CA GLU A 3 7.69 19.24 -26.28
C GLU A 3 8.58 18.00 -26.10
N THR A 4 9.46 18.02 -25.09
CA THR A 4 10.11 16.78 -24.63
C THR A 4 9.22 16.14 -23.58
N ASN A 5 8.45 15.17 -24.06
CA ASN A 5 7.79 14.11 -23.32
C ASN A 5 8.65 13.64 -22.14
N VAL A 6 8.19 13.91 -20.93
CA VAL A 6 8.71 13.28 -19.71
C VAL A 6 7.92 11.98 -19.56
N ASP A 7 8.49 10.92 -20.12
CA ASP A 7 7.94 9.57 -20.03
C ASP A 7 8.01 9.11 -18.56
N ALA A 8 6.85 8.90 -17.94
CA ALA A 8 6.67 8.60 -16.53
C ALA A 8 6.79 7.09 -16.23
N SER A 9 7.64 6.37 -16.96
CA SER A 9 7.68 4.90 -16.99
C SER A 9 8.91 4.25 -16.34
N ASP A 10 9.84 5.01 -15.76
CA ASP A 10 11.02 4.47 -15.07
C ASP A 10 10.81 4.28 -13.56
N GLU A 11 9.90 3.38 -13.17
CA GLU A 11 10.09 2.63 -11.92
C GLU A 11 11.16 1.55 -12.18
N PRO A 12 12.12 1.31 -11.27
CA PRO A 12 13.11 0.26 -11.46
C PRO A 12 12.42 -1.11 -11.34
N VAL A 13 11.96 -1.63 -12.48
CA VAL A 13 11.47 -3.00 -12.62
C VAL A 13 12.69 -3.92 -12.56
N VAL A 14 12.85 -4.58 -11.40
CA VAL A 14 13.90 -5.59 -11.18
C VAL A 14 13.69 -6.74 -12.17
N ASN A 15 14.45 -6.74 -13.26
CA ASN A 15 14.56 -7.89 -14.17
C ASN A 15 15.43 -8.95 -13.50
N ILE A 16 14.79 -9.92 -12.85
CA ILE A 16 15.46 -11.05 -12.20
C ILE A 16 15.64 -12.16 -13.25
N ALA A 17 16.79 -12.14 -13.94
CA ALA A 17 17.34 -13.33 -14.58
C ALA A 17 17.94 -14.25 -13.50
N GLU A 18 17.79 -15.56 -13.73
CA GLU A 18 18.04 -16.67 -12.81
C GLU A 18 19.48 -16.76 -12.25
N ASP A 19 19.62 -17.05 -10.95
CA ASP A 19 20.59 -18.07 -10.48
C ASP A 19 20.18 -18.68 -9.11
N SER A 20 20.54 -19.95 -8.93
CA SER A 20 19.84 -20.99 -8.19
C SER A 20 20.31 -21.16 -6.74
N LYS A 21 19.34 -21.30 -5.81
CA LYS A 21 19.45 -21.69 -4.38
C LYS A 21 20.04 -20.73 -3.33
N SER A 22 21.05 -19.88 -3.58
CA SER A 22 21.50 -18.88 -2.57
C SER A 22 20.79 -17.51 -2.69
N GLY A 23 20.23 -17.22 -3.87
CA GLY A 23 19.50 -15.97 -4.17
C GLY A 23 18.07 -15.92 -3.64
N VAL A 24 17.46 -17.06 -3.31
CA VAL A 24 16.04 -17.14 -2.94
C VAL A 24 15.75 -16.40 -1.62
N LEU A 25 16.62 -16.54 -0.61
CA LEU A 25 16.49 -15.81 0.67
C LEU A 25 16.64 -14.29 0.48
N ASN A 26 17.48 -13.86 -0.48
CA ASN A 26 17.69 -12.46 -0.81
C ASN A 26 16.46 -11.85 -1.51
N VAL A 27 15.83 -12.58 -2.44
CA VAL A 27 14.66 -12.10 -3.18
C VAL A 27 13.46 -11.84 -2.25
N TYR A 28 13.16 -12.76 -1.32
CA TYR A 28 12.07 -12.53 -0.36
C TYR A 28 12.39 -11.41 0.63
N LYS A 29 13.65 -11.30 1.07
CA LYS A 29 14.10 -10.22 1.95
C LYS A 29 14.03 -8.86 1.24
N GLU A 30 14.36 -8.82 -0.04
CA GLU A 30 14.29 -7.61 -0.87
C GLU A 30 12.84 -7.18 -1.10
N ILE A 31 11.92 -8.12 -1.40
CA ILE A 31 10.48 -7.84 -1.51
C ILE A 31 9.92 -7.32 -0.18
N ALA A 32 10.30 -7.94 0.95
CA ALA A 32 9.87 -7.48 2.28
C ALA A 32 10.39 -6.07 2.60
N PHE A 33 11.67 -5.81 2.32
CA PHE A 33 12.28 -4.49 2.58
C PHE A 33 11.73 -3.41 1.63
N GLN A 34 11.42 -3.77 0.39
CA GLN A 34 10.75 -2.89 -0.56
C GLN A 34 9.31 -2.57 -0.13
N GLY A 35 8.49 -3.58 0.21
CA GLY A 35 7.08 -3.36 0.57
C GLY A 35 6.89 -2.61 1.88
N LEU A 36 7.75 -2.84 2.89
CA LEU A 36 7.63 -2.19 4.19
C LEU A 36 8.32 -0.81 4.26
N TRP A 37 9.50 -0.64 3.64
CA TRP A 37 10.34 0.54 3.89
C TRP A 37 10.65 1.38 2.65
N LYS A 38 11.19 0.78 1.58
CA LYS A 38 11.69 1.55 0.42
C LYS A 38 10.59 2.01 -0.54
N ASN A 39 9.62 1.15 -0.85
CA ASN A 39 8.55 1.36 -1.82
C ASN A 39 7.18 1.10 -1.17
N ASN A 40 6.97 1.64 0.03
CA ASN A 40 5.67 1.51 0.68
C ASN A 40 4.61 2.25 -0.16
N PRO A 41 3.54 1.58 -0.62
CA PRO A 41 2.55 2.14 -1.55
C PRO A 41 1.90 3.42 -1.03
N GLY A 42 1.69 3.52 0.29
CA GLY A 42 1.06 4.69 0.90
C GLY A 42 2.00 5.89 1.11
N LEU A 43 3.27 5.63 1.48
CA LEU A 43 4.21 6.69 1.87
C LEU A 43 5.13 7.17 0.75
N VAL A 44 5.46 6.30 -0.21
CA VAL A 44 6.48 6.58 -1.24
C VAL A 44 5.87 6.71 -2.62
N GLN A 45 4.92 5.85 -2.95
CA GLN A 45 4.28 5.87 -4.28
C GLN A 45 3.04 6.77 -4.33
N LEU A 46 2.50 7.19 -3.17
CA LEU A 46 1.24 7.94 -3.05
C LEU A 46 0.09 7.24 -3.79
N LEU A 47 0.13 5.91 -3.86
CA LEU A 47 -0.93 5.09 -4.44
C LEU A 47 -1.89 4.69 -3.32
N GLY A 48 -3.20 4.74 -3.59
CA GLY A 48 -4.23 4.35 -2.60
C GLY A 48 -4.69 5.48 -1.68
N LEU A 49 -4.54 6.73 -2.12
CA LEU A 49 -5.03 7.91 -1.37
C LEU A 49 -6.55 7.90 -1.16
N CYS A 50 -7.33 7.41 -2.14
CA CYS A 50 -8.80 7.41 -2.05
C CYS A 50 -9.33 6.67 -0.80
N PRO A 51 -8.97 5.39 -0.55
CA PRO A 51 -9.39 4.71 0.67
C PRO A 51 -8.70 5.28 1.93
N LEU A 52 -7.47 5.76 1.81
CA LEU A 52 -6.72 6.34 2.92
C LEU A 52 -7.41 7.59 3.48
N LEU A 53 -7.80 8.54 2.62
CA LEU A 53 -8.39 9.81 3.05
C LEU A 53 -9.80 9.60 3.63
N ALA A 54 -10.57 8.68 3.05
CA ALA A 54 -11.95 8.43 3.40
C ALA A 54 -12.13 7.71 4.74
N VAL A 55 -11.28 6.74 5.07
CA VAL A 55 -11.57 5.77 6.16
C VAL A 55 -10.62 5.86 7.35
N THR A 56 -9.52 6.62 7.27
CA THR A 56 -8.57 6.79 8.39
C THR A 56 -9.03 7.80 9.46
N ALA A 57 -10.33 8.05 9.59
CA ALA A 57 -10.86 8.90 10.68
C ALA A 57 -10.68 8.23 12.05
N THR A 58 -10.83 6.90 12.12
CA THR A 58 -10.59 6.10 13.31
C THR A 58 -9.64 4.94 12.99
N LEU A 59 -8.88 4.50 14.00
CA LEU A 59 -7.97 3.37 13.93
C LEU A 59 -8.70 2.06 13.61
N THR A 60 -9.86 1.83 14.23
CA THR A 60 -10.67 0.62 14.03
C THR A 60 -11.09 0.47 12.58
N ASN A 61 -11.60 1.55 11.96
CA ASN A 61 -12.02 1.53 10.57
C ASN A 61 -10.82 1.41 9.62
N ALA A 62 -9.71 2.09 9.92
CA ALA A 62 -8.47 2.01 9.17
C ALA A 62 -7.90 0.58 9.14
N LEU A 63 -7.91 -0.10 10.29
CA LEU A 63 -7.48 -1.50 10.41
C LEU A 63 -8.42 -2.45 9.66
N GLY A 64 -9.73 -2.28 9.81
CA GLY A 64 -10.72 -3.09 9.10
C GLY A 64 -10.57 -3.00 7.58
N LEU A 65 -10.43 -1.79 7.05
CA LEU A 65 -10.24 -1.57 5.61
C LEU A 65 -8.87 -2.05 5.13
N GLY A 66 -7.82 -1.81 5.90
CA GLY A 66 -6.46 -2.25 5.56
C GLY A 66 -6.34 -3.77 5.50
N LEU A 67 -6.96 -4.49 6.44
CA LEU A 67 -6.96 -5.96 6.46
C LEU A 67 -7.76 -6.52 5.28
N ALA A 68 -8.93 -5.94 5.00
CA ALA A 68 -9.73 -6.32 3.83
C ALA A 68 -8.94 -6.09 2.53
N THR A 69 -8.28 -4.94 2.41
CA THR A 69 -7.46 -4.59 1.24
C THR A 69 -6.26 -5.53 1.09
N MET A 70 -5.59 -5.88 2.19
CA MET A 70 -4.47 -6.82 2.20
C MET A 70 -4.89 -8.21 1.71
N LEU A 71 -6.03 -8.72 2.20
CA LEU A 71 -6.57 -10.00 1.74
C LEU A 71 -6.90 -9.96 0.24
N VAL A 72 -7.60 -8.91 -0.21
CA VAL A 72 -7.94 -8.74 -1.63
C VAL A 72 -6.67 -8.66 -2.48
N LEU A 73 -5.64 -7.94 -2.04
CA LEU A 73 -4.38 -7.77 -2.78
C LEU A 73 -3.62 -9.09 -2.94
N ILE A 74 -3.58 -9.93 -1.90
CA ILE A 74 -2.97 -11.27 -1.96
C ILE A 74 -3.75 -12.14 -2.97
N CYS A 75 -5.07 -12.21 -2.81
CA CYS A 75 -5.92 -13.04 -3.67
C CYS A 75 -5.87 -12.55 -5.13
N SER A 76 -5.94 -11.24 -5.38
CA SER A 76 -5.88 -10.67 -6.72
C SER A 76 -4.54 -10.95 -7.39
N ASN A 77 -3.43 -10.80 -6.68
CA ASN A 77 -2.11 -11.08 -7.23
C ASN A 77 -1.93 -12.57 -7.57
N ILE A 78 -2.50 -13.47 -6.77
CA ILE A 78 -2.52 -14.90 -7.09
C ILE A 78 -3.34 -15.12 -8.37
N LEU A 79 -4.62 -14.73 -8.38
CA LEU A 79 -5.53 -14.95 -9.52
C LEU A 79 -5.00 -14.34 -10.83
N VAL A 80 -4.51 -13.11 -10.79
CA VAL A 80 -3.92 -12.45 -11.96
C VAL A 80 -2.68 -13.20 -12.46
N SER A 81 -1.84 -13.71 -11.55
CA SER A 81 -0.67 -14.50 -11.93
C SER A 81 -1.02 -15.85 -12.55
N LEU A 82 -2.21 -16.43 -12.31
CA LEU A 82 -2.70 -17.63 -12.99
C LEU A 82 -3.30 -17.30 -14.37
N VAL A 83 -4.03 -16.20 -14.47
CA VAL A 83 -4.83 -15.88 -15.65
C VAL A 83 -4.03 -15.09 -16.70
N LYS A 84 -2.87 -14.53 -16.34
CA LYS A 84 -2.03 -13.66 -17.19
C LYS A 84 -1.73 -14.21 -18.60
N ASP A 85 -1.57 -15.53 -18.75
CA ASP A 85 -1.18 -16.15 -20.03
C ASP A 85 -2.35 -16.26 -21.01
N PHE A 86 -3.59 -16.18 -20.50
CA PHE A 86 -4.82 -16.23 -21.29
C PHE A 86 -5.34 -14.84 -21.69
N VAL A 87 -4.74 -13.76 -21.18
CA VAL A 87 -5.25 -12.40 -21.34
C VAL A 87 -4.46 -11.62 -22.39
N PRO A 88 -5.09 -11.19 -23.49
CA PRO A 88 -4.45 -10.33 -24.48
C PRO A 88 -4.08 -8.97 -23.87
N LYS A 89 -2.99 -8.37 -24.37
CA LYS A 89 -2.39 -7.16 -23.77
C LYS A 89 -3.34 -5.95 -23.84
N GLU A 90 -4.18 -5.91 -24.86
CA GLU A 90 -5.06 -4.78 -25.19
C GLU A 90 -6.21 -4.61 -24.17
N ILE A 91 -6.63 -5.68 -23.51
CA ILE A 91 -7.76 -5.70 -22.57
C ILE A 91 -7.36 -6.09 -21.15
N ARG A 92 -6.07 -6.01 -20.83
CA ARG A 92 -5.52 -6.48 -19.55
C ARG A 92 -6.10 -5.74 -18.34
N ILE A 93 -6.11 -4.41 -18.37
CA ILE A 93 -6.56 -3.59 -17.23
C ILE A 93 -8.04 -3.86 -16.90
N PRO A 94 -8.99 -3.83 -17.87
CA PRO A 94 -10.38 -4.19 -17.60
C PRO A 94 -10.57 -5.59 -17.03
N VAL A 95 -9.84 -6.59 -17.53
CA VAL A 95 -9.93 -7.97 -17.02
C VAL A 95 -9.46 -8.05 -15.57
N PHE A 96 -8.37 -7.37 -15.22
CA PHE A 96 -7.87 -7.36 -13.84
C PHE A 96 -8.85 -6.67 -12.88
N VAL A 97 -9.44 -5.54 -13.29
CA VAL A 97 -10.47 -4.85 -12.50
C VAL A 97 -11.70 -5.73 -12.29
N MET A 98 -12.13 -6.50 -13.29
CA MET A 98 -13.24 -7.45 -13.15
C MET A 98 -12.94 -8.56 -12.14
N ILE A 99 -11.73 -9.12 -12.15
CA ILE A 99 -11.29 -10.12 -11.16
C ILE A 99 -11.29 -9.52 -9.75
N ILE A 100 -10.74 -8.31 -9.59
CA ILE A 100 -10.70 -7.61 -8.31
C ILE A 100 -12.12 -7.30 -7.82
N ALA A 101 -13.01 -6.83 -8.70
CA ALA A 101 -14.41 -6.54 -8.35
C ALA A 101 -15.15 -7.77 -7.83
N ALA A 102 -14.97 -8.93 -8.47
CA ALA A 102 -15.54 -10.19 -8.01
C ALA A 102 -15.01 -10.58 -6.62
N LEU A 103 -13.70 -10.47 -6.38
CA LEU A 103 -13.07 -10.74 -5.09
C LEU A 103 -13.57 -9.80 -3.98
N VAL A 104 -13.61 -8.50 -4.24
CA VAL A 104 -14.10 -7.51 -3.28
C VAL A 104 -15.56 -7.77 -2.93
N THR A 105 -16.38 -8.17 -3.91
CA THR A 105 -17.78 -8.54 -3.66
C THR A 105 -17.88 -9.79 -2.77
N SER A 106 -17.03 -10.80 -2.99
CA SER A 106 -16.97 -11.97 -2.10
C SER A 106 -16.56 -11.58 -0.68
N VAL A 107 -15.58 -10.69 -0.51
CA VAL A 107 -15.15 -10.18 0.79
C VAL A 107 -16.26 -9.34 1.45
N GLN A 108 -17.01 -8.55 0.67
CA GLN A 108 -18.16 -7.79 1.16
C GLN A 108 -19.22 -8.68 1.78
N LEU A 109 -19.57 -9.77 1.11
CA LEU A 109 -20.50 -10.77 1.62
C LEU A 109 -19.97 -11.48 2.88
N LEU A 110 -18.67 -11.77 2.92
CA LEU A 110 -18.02 -12.38 4.07
C LEU A 110 -18.08 -11.46 5.31
N ILE A 111 -17.75 -10.18 5.15
CA ILE A 111 -17.80 -9.20 6.24
C ILE A 111 -19.24 -8.99 6.72
N ASN A 112 -20.23 -8.95 5.81
CA ASN A 112 -21.64 -8.87 6.18
C ASN A 112 -22.08 -10.07 7.04
N ALA A 113 -21.58 -11.27 6.74
CA ALA A 113 -21.95 -12.48 7.46
C ALA A 113 -21.28 -12.60 8.85
N TYR A 114 -20.00 -12.24 8.98
CA TYR A 114 -19.22 -12.47 10.20
C TYR A 114 -19.00 -11.23 11.07
N ALA A 115 -19.05 -10.02 10.49
CA ALA A 115 -18.72 -8.77 11.16
C ALA A 115 -19.71 -7.65 10.75
N TYR A 116 -21.00 -7.86 11.05
CA TYR A 116 -22.08 -6.96 10.65
C TYR A 116 -21.89 -5.52 11.15
N GLY A 117 -21.34 -5.33 12.36
CA GLY A 117 -21.03 -4.00 12.88
C GLY A 117 -20.04 -3.25 11.98
N LEU A 118 -18.96 -3.91 11.57
CA LEU A 118 -17.98 -3.34 10.64
C LEU A 118 -18.58 -3.12 9.25
N TYR A 119 -19.49 -4.02 8.80
CA TYR A 119 -20.19 -3.87 7.52
C TYR A 119 -21.05 -2.59 7.47
N LEU A 120 -21.72 -2.22 8.56
CA LEU A 120 -22.53 -0.99 8.60
C LEU A 120 -21.67 0.28 8.42
N SER A 121 -20.44 0.28 8.94
CA SER A 121 -19.52 1.42 8.82
C SER A 121 -18.70 1.40 7.53
N LEU A 122 -18.17 0.24 7.13
CA LEU A 122 -17.26 0.11 5.98
C LEU A 122 -17.97 -0.24 4.67
N GLY A 123 -19.21 -0.74 4.71
CA GLY A 123 -19.92 -1.28 3.54
C GLY A 123 -19.95 -0.33 2.34
N ILE A 124 -20.09 0.98 2.59
CA ILE A 124 -20.06 2.02 1.55
C ILE A 124 -18.65 2.29 0.98
N PHE A 125 -17.61 1.93 1.72
CA PHE A 125 -16.21 2.14 1.37
C PHE A 125 -15.56 0.91 0.70
N LEU A 126 -16.18 -0.27 0.77
CA LEU A 126 -15.68 -1.46 0.07
C LEU A 126 -15.52 -1.28 -1.45
N PRO A 127 -16.42 -0.57 -2.17
CA PRO A 127 -16.18 -0.23 -3.58
C PRO A 127 -14.89 0.57 -3.83
N LEU A 128 -14.38 1.32 -2.84
CA LEU A 128 -13.10 2.03 -2.94
C LEU A 128 -11.89 1.08 -2.97
N ILE A 129 -12.07 -0.18 -2.55
CA ILE A 129 -11.04 -1.22 -2.68
C ILE A 129 -10.89 -1.61 -4.16
N VAL A 130 -12.00 -1.74 -4.91
CA VAL A 130 -11.98 -2.11 -6.34
C VAL A 130 -11.22 -1.08 -7.17
N THR A 131 -11.42 0.20 -6.87
CA THR A 131 -10.78 1.32 -7.58
C THR A 131 -9.46 1.75 -6.94
N ASN A 132 -8.91 0.97 -6.00
CA ASN A 132 -7.65 1.29 -5.36
C ASN A 132 -6.48 1.12 -6.34
N CYS A 133 -5.77 2.22 -6.60
CA CYS A 133 -4.62 2.27 -7.49
C CYS A 133 -3.49 1.32 -7.07
N VAL A 134 -3.34 1.02 -5.78
CA VAL A 134 -2.33 0.04 -5.31
C VAL A 134 -2.63 -1.34 -5.85
N ILE A 135 -3.89 -1.77 -5.80
CA ILE A 135 -4.28 -3.13 -6.20
C ILE A 135 -4.10 -3.32 -7.70
N ILE A 136 -4.60 -2.35 -8.49
CA ILE A 136 -4.47 -2.38 -9.94
C ILE A 136 -3.00 -2.28 -10.36
N GLY A 137 -2.25 -1.35 -9.76
CA GLY A 137 -0.83 -1.13 -10.08
C GLY A 137 0.05 -2.34 -9.78
N ARG A 138 -0.15 -3.02 -8.64
CA ARG A 138 0.61 -4.25 -8.32
C ARG A 138 0.17 -5.44 -9.18
N ALA A 139 -1.12 -5.57 -9.47
CA ALA A 139 -1.61 -6.61 -10.37
C ALA A 139 -0.99 -6.48 -11.77
N GLU A 140 -0.88 -5.26 -12.28
CA GLU A 140 -0.29 -4.98 -13.58
C GLU A 140 1.24 -5.07 -13.57
N ALA A 141 1.92 -4.35 -12.68
CA ALA A 141 3.37 -4.22 -12.70
C ALA A 141 4.09 -5.50 -12.23
N PHE A 142 3.53 -6.22 -11.27
CA PHE A 142 4.17 -7.38 -10.65
C PHE A 142 3.50 -8.71 -10.99
N ALA A 143 2.20 -8.85 -10.70
CA ALA A 143 1.51 -10.14 -10.84
C ALA A 143 1.43 -10.63 -12.29
N SER A 144 1.29 -9.72 -13.26
CA SER A 144 1.22 -10.06 -14.68
C SER A 144 2.55 -10.57 -15.28
N ARG A 145 3.68 -10.40 -14.56
CA ARG A 145 5.03 -10.76 -15.04
C ARG A 145 5.74 -11.80 -14.17
N ASN A 146 5.27 -12.05 -12.95
CA ASN A 146 5.91 -12.96 -12.00
C ASN A 146 5.14 -14.29 -11.82
N SER A 147 5.77 -15.24 -11.13
CA SER A 147 5.19 -16.54 -10.77
C SER A 147 4.32 -16.45 -9.52
N LEU A 148 3.30 -17.31 -9.41
CA LEU A 148 2.35 -17.40 -8.28
C LEU A 148 2.95 -17.13 -6.88
N PRO A 149 3.97 -17.89 -6.41
CA PRO A 149 4.45 -17.74 -5.04
C PRO A 149 5.15 -16.39 -4.79
N LYS A 150 5.76 -15.79 -5.82
CA LYS A 150 6.36 -14.45 -5.73
C LYS A 150 5.27 -13.39 -5.68
N SER A 151 4.25 -13.51 -6.52
CA SER A 151 3.11 -12.58 -6.59
C SER A 151 2.29 -12.57 -5.30
N ALA A 152 2.08 -13.74 -4.69
CA ALA A 152 1.40 -13.86 -3.39
C ALA A 152 2.18 -13.14 -2.27
N PHE A 153 3.50 -13.36 -2.21
CA PHE A 153 4.35 -12.74 -1.21
C PHE A 153 4.46 -11.22 -1.41
N ASP A 154 4.52 -10.74 -2.65
CA ASP A 154 4.46 -9.31 -2.96
C ASP A 154 3.14 -8.68 -2.47
N GLY A 155 2.01 -9.32 -2.77
CA GLY A 155 0.70 -8.86 -2.32
C GLY A 155 0.60 -8.78 -0.80
N PHE A 156 1.18 -9.76 -0.08
CA PHE A 156 1.22 -9.76 1.37
C PHE A 156 2.08 -8.60 1.92
N MET A 157 3.32 -8.45 1.42
CA MET A 157 4.24 -7.42 1.93
C MET A 157 3.77 -6.01 1.61
N MET A 158 3.26 -5.77 0.40
CA MET A 158 2.69 -4.48 0.00
C MET A 158 1.40 -4.17 0.76
N GLY A 159 0.52 -5.16 0.94
CA GLY A 159 -0.71 -5.02 1.71
C GLY A 159 -0.45 -4.72 3.18
N LEU A 160 0.55 -5.38 3.77
CA LEU A 160 0.99 -5.11 5.14
C LEU A 160 1.57 -3.70 5.29
N GLY A 161 2.38 -3.25 4.32
CA GLY A 161 2.89 -1.88 4.27
C GLY A 161 1.77 -0.84 4.23
N PHE A 162 0.76 -1.08 3.40
CA PHE A 162 -0.44 -0.22 3.30
C PHE A 162 -1.26 -0.23 4.61
N LEU A 163 -1.49 -1.40 5.20
CA LEU A 163 -2.18 -1.56 6.48
C LEU A 163 -1.49 -0.76 7.59
N ILE A 164 -0.16 -0.85 7.70
CA ILE A 164 0.60 -0.12 8.72
C ILE A 164 0.44 1.40 8.54
N VAL A 165 0.47 1.90 7.31
CA VAL A 165 0.27 3.33 7.04
C VAL A 165 -1.13 3.78 7.42
N LEU A 166 -2.16 3.00 7.07
CA LEU A 166 -3.54 3.29 7.48
C LEU A 166 -3.71 3.26 9.00
N ALA A 167 -3.11 2.28 9.67
CA ALA A 167 -3.18 2.15 11.13
C ALA A 167 -2.51 3.35 11.82
N ILE A 168 -1.29 3.72 11.41
CA ILE A 168 -0.59 4.87 12.01
C ILE A 168 -1.36 6.16 11.76
N LEU A 169 -1.83 6.40 10.53
CA LEU A 169 -2.57 7.61 10.21
C LEU A 169 -3.92 7.66 10.95
N GLY A 170 -4.63 6.53 11.03
CA GLY A 170 -5.88 6.40 11.79
C GLY A 170 -5.68 6.66 13.28
N ALA A 171 -4.63 6.08 13.88
CA ALA A 171 -4.29 6.32 15.28
C ALA A 171 -3.95 7.80 15.55
N CYS A 172 -3.13 8.42 14.69
CA CYS A 172 -2.79 9.83 14.82
C CYS A 172 -4.03 10.73 14.67
N ARG A 173 -4.91 10.46 13.70
CA ARG A 173 -6.11 11.26 13.46
C ARG A 173 -7.15 11.11 14.58
N GLU A 174 -7.32 9.90 15.09
CA GLU A 174 -8.22 9.62 16.21
C GLU A 174 -7.73 10.31 17.49
N LEU A 175 -6.43 10.19 17.79
CA LEU A 175 -5.81 10.81 18.95
C LEU A 175 -5.90 12.35 18.90
N LEU A 176 -5.70 12.96 17.73
CA LEU A 176 -5.77 14.42 17.55
C LEU A 176 -7.22 14.94 17.47
N GLY A 177 -8.17 14.14 16.98
CA GLY A 177 -9.56 14.54 16.80
C GLY A 177 -10.42 14.35 18.05
N GLN A 178 -10.29 13.19 18.71
CA GLN A 178 -11.14 12.75 19.81
C GLN A 178 -10.38 12.56 21.13
N GLY A 179 -9.05 12.47 21.12
CA GLY A 179 -8.25 12.22 22.33
C GLY A 179 -8.33 10.77 22.86
N THR A 180 -8.93 9.89 22.07
CA THR A 180 -9.10 8.46 22.34
C THR A 180 -8.21 7.62 21.44
N LEU A 181 -7.91 6.41 21.89
CA LEU A 181 -7.30 5.36 21.08
C LEU A 181 -8.18 4.11 21.13
N PHE A 182 -8.40 3.49 19.98
CA PHE A 182 -9.24 2.28 19.81
C PHE A 182 -10.75 2.53 20.05
N ASP A 183 -11.25 3.71 19.72
CA ASP A 183 -12.69 3.98 19.70
C ASP A 183 -13.39 3.04 18.71
N GLY A 184 -14.40 2.32 19.20
CA GLY A 184 -15.10 1.29 18.43
C GLY A 184 -14.37 -0.04 18.27
N ALA A 185 -13.36 -0.37 19.09
CA ALA A 185 -12.70 -1.69 19.06
C ALA A 185 -13.69 -2.87 19.17
N ASP A 186 -14.85 -2.65 19.80
CA ASP A 186 -15.99 -3.57 19.84
C ASP A 186 -16.47 -4.04 18.46
N LEU A 187 -16.36 -3.18 17.44
CA LEU A 187 -16.75 -3.48 16.06
C LEU A 187 -15.79 -4.46 15.38
N LEU A 188 -14.52 -4.52 15.82
CA LEU A 188 -13.47 -5.36 15.21
C LEU A 188 -13.24 -6.66 15.99
N LEU A 189 -13.28 -6.60 17.32
CA LEU A 189 -12.90 -7.72 18.19
C LEU A 189 -14.10 -8.30 18.96
N GLY A 190 -15.24 -7.59 19.02
CA GLY A 190 -16.44 -7.97 19.78
C GLY A 190 -16.44 -7.39 21.20
N ASN A 191 -17.50 -7.63 21.97
CA ASN A 191 -17.76 -7.02 23.30
C ASN A 191 -16.63 -7.15 24.35
N TRP A 192 -15.63 -8.02 24.13
CA TRP A 192 -14.49 -8.14 25.04
C TRP A 192 -13.44 -7.04 24.83
N ALA A 193 -13.52 -6.29 23.72
CA ALA A 193 -12.60 -5.21 23.39
C ALA A 193 -13.10 -3.81 23.77
N ALA A 194 -14.32 -3.69 24.34
CA ALA A 194 -14.86 -2.45 24.92
C ALA A 194 -13.88 -1.80 25.92
N GLY A 195 -13.13 -2.63 26.64
CA GLY A 195 -12.14 -2.20 27.64
C GLY A 195 -10.79 -1.76 27.07
N LEU A 196 -10.56 -1.83 25.74
CA LEU A 196 -9.32 -1.38 25.09
C LEU A 196 -9.40 0.09 24.65
N THR A 197 -10.44 0.81 25.05
CA THR A 197 -10.57 2.24 24.84
C THR A 197 -9.66 2.98 25.82
N ILE A 198 -8.50 3.44 25.34
CA ILE A 198 -7.59 4.26 26.14
C ILE A 198 -8.01 5.72 25.95
N HIS A 199 -8.65 6.27 26.97
CA HIS A 199 -8.92 7.71 27.05
C HIS A 199 -7.64 8.45 27.48
N VAL A 200 -6.92 9.03 26.53
CA VAL A 200 -5.63 9.67 26.78
C VAL A 200 -5.80 11.14 27.19
N TRP A 201 -6.75 11.87 26.60
CA TRP A 201 -6.95 13.30 26.89
C TRP A 201 -8.36 13.79 26.59
N GLN A 202 -9.00 14.53 27.51
CA GLN A 202 -10.29 15.16 27.29
C GLN A 202 -10.08 16.56 26.70
N PHE A 203 -9.98 16.67 25.37
CA PHE A 203 -10.08 17.99 24.73
C PHE A 203 -11.56 18.36 24.64
N GLU A 204 -11.97 19.44 25.31
CA GLU A 204 -13.34 20.00 25.25
C GLU A 204 -13.71 20.56 23.86
N THR A 205 -12.73 20.63 22.95
CA THR A 205 -12.96 20.98 21.55
C THR A 205 -12.37 19.90 20.66
N SER A 206 -13.22 19.02 20.11
CA SER A 206 -12.81 18.13 19.03
C SER A 206 -12.21 18.97 17.92
N PHE A 207 -10.93 18.75 17.59
CA PHE A 207 -10.28 19.46 16.51
C PHE A 207 -10.88 18.93 15.19
N LEU A 208 -12.02 19.51 14.78
CA LEU A 208 -12.81 19.11 13.61
C LEU A 208 -11.95 19.00 12.35
N LEU A 209 -10.91 19.83 12.25
CA LEU A 209 -9.96 19.82 11.14
C LEU A 209 -9.16 18.50 11.04
N ALA A 210 -8.90 17.78 12.13
CA ALA A 210 -8.20 16.47 12.12
C ALA A 210 -9.08 15.33 11.59
N MET A 211 -10.39 15.43 11.79
CA MET A 211 -11.36 14.43 11.33
C MET A 211 -11.74 14.59 9.86
N LEU A 212 -11.64 15.80 9.30
CA LEU A 212 -11.92 16.06 7.89
C LEU A 212 -10.77 15.62 6.96
N PRO A 213 -11.02 15.41 5.65
CA PRO A 213 -10.00 15.10 4.64
C PRO A 213 -8.71 15.95 4.67
N PRO A 214 -8.74 17.29 4.89
CA PRO A 214 -7.54 18.11 5.12
C PRO A 214 -6.63 17.58 6.24
N GLY A 215 -7.18 17.08 7.34
CA GLY A 215 -6.41 16.49 8.43
C GLY A 215 -5.61 15.25 8.00
N ALA A 216 -6.19 14.45 7.10
CA ALA A 216 -5.51 13.29 6.52
C ALA A 216 -4.33 13.67 5.63
N PHE A 217 -4.47 14.72 4.82
CA PHE A 217 -3.38 15.25 4.01
C PHE A 217 -2.24 15.81 4.86
N ILE A 218 -2.57 16.57 5.91
CA ILE A 218 -1.57 17.11 6.83
C ILE A 218 -0.85 15.97 7.56
N GLY A 219 -1.59 14.98 8.08
CA GLY A 219 -1.02 13.82 8.74
C GLY A 219 -0.12 12.99 7.83
N MET A 220 -0.52 12.77 6.58
CA MET A 220 0.31 12.11 5.58
C MET A 220 1.58 12.93 5.27
N GLY A 221 1.45 14.25 5.13
CA GLY A 221 2.61 15.15 4.92
C GLY A 221 3.63 15.06 6.05
N PHE A 222 3.18 15.02 7.31
CA PHE A 222 4.06 14.79 8.46
C PHE A 222 4.69 13.40 8.46
N LEU A 223 3.94 12.34 8.11
CA LEU A 223 4.49 10.99 8.00
C LEU A 223 5.57 10.90 6.92
N ILE A 224 5.37 11.53 5.75
CA ILE A 224 6.36 11.58 4.67
C ILE A 224 7.59 12.37 5.12
N ALA A 225 7.41 13.52 5.77
CA ALA A 225 8.51 14.31 6.31
C ALA A 225 9.34 13.52 7.33
N PHE A 226 8.67 12.82 8.25
CA PHE A 226 9.31 11.96 9.25
C PHE A 226 10.09 10.82 8.61
N LYS A 227 9.49 10.13 7.63
CA LYS A 227 10.13 9.08 6.84
C LYS A 227 11.38 9.59 6.10
N ASN A 228 11.29 10.77 5.48
CA ASN A 228 12.42 11.39 4.79
C ASN A 228 13.56 11.77 5.75
N VAL A 229 13.24 12.20 6.97
CA VAL A 229 14.27 12.47 8.01
C VAL A 229 14.96 11.17 8.44
N ILE A 230 14.20 10.09 8.61
CA ILE A 230 14.79 8.78 8.94
C ILE A 230 15.66 8.28 7.79
N ASP A 231 15.18 8.34 6.55
CA ASP A 231 15.93 7.88 5.38
C ASP A 231 17.23 8.67 5.22
N LYS A 232 17.22 9.99 5.45
CA LYS A 232 18.44 10.81 5.50
C LYS A 232 19.40 10.36 6.59
N ARG A 233 18.93 10.11 7.82
CA ARG A 233 19.76 9.63 8.92
C ARG A 233 20.35 8.23 8.67
N ILE A 234 19.64 7.38 7.94
CA ILE A 234 20.14 6.06 7.54
C ILE A 234 21.19 6.21 6.42
N ALA A 235 20.96 7.12 5.47
CA ALA A 235 21.92 7.44 4.41
C ALA A 235 23.21 8.05 4.98
N ASP A 236 23.12 8.95 5.96
CA ASP A 236 24.27 9.57 6.64
C ASP A 236 25.10 8.56 7.45
N LYS A 237 24.51 7.41 7.82
CA LYS A 237 25.21 6.30 8.49
C LYS A 237 25.81 5.27 7.54
N GLN A 238 25.49 5.35 6.25
CA GLN A 238 26.16 4.55 5.23
C GLN A 238 27.36 5.36 4.72
N PRO A 239 28.59 4.83 4.75
CA PRO A 239 29.71 5.52 4.11
C PRO A 239 29.36 5.74 2.64
N GLU A 240 29.63 6.94 2.12
CA GLU A 240 29.46 7.27 0.70
C GLU A 240 29.95 6.11 -0.15
N VAL A 241 29.04 5.42 -0.84
CA VAL A 241 29.43 4.58 -1.97
C VAL A 241 29.96 5.57 -3.00
N THR A 242 31.29 5.67 -3.07
CA THR A 242 31.99 6.44 -4.09
C THR A 242 31.45 6.00 -5.44
N VAL A 243 30.57 6.81 -6.01
CA VAL A 243 30.15 6.69 -7.39
C VAL A 243 31.43 6.87 -8.20
N GLN A 244 32.02 5.75 -8.64
CA GLN A 244 33.13 5.79 -9.58
C GLN A 244 32.67 6.64 -10.77
N GLY A 245 33.49 7.63 -11.10
CA GLY A 245 33.15 8.77 -11.92
C GLY A 245 32.58 8.43 -13.30
N PRO A 246 32.16 9.46 -14.06
CA PRO A 246 31.41 9.28 -15.30
C PRO A 246 32.16 8.34 -16.25
N VAL A 247 31.53 7.21 -16.58
CA VAL A 247 31.97 6.29 -17.62
C VAL A 247 32.10 7.10 -18.91
N LYS A 248 33.34 7.45 -19.27
CA LYS A 248 33.67 8.02 -20.58
C LYS A 248 33.21 7.01 -21.62
N ARG A 249 32.07 7.29 -22.27
CA ARG A 249 31.66 6.58 -23.49
C ARG A 249 32.80 6.74 -24.50
N ALA A 250 33.59 5.69 -24.69
CA ALA A 250 34.58 5.65 -25.75
C ALA A 250 33.82 5.75 -27.07
N ARG A 251 33.94 6.90 -27.74
CA ARG A 251 33.46 7.12 -29.09
C ARG A 251 34.26 6.19 -30.00
N ILE A 252 33.68 5.07 -30.41
CA ILE A 252 34.21 4.24 -31.49
C ILE A 252 33.98 5.04 -32.78
N THR A 253 35.01 5.76 -33.21
CA THR A 253 35.08 6.33 -34.56
C THR A 253 36.23 5.70 -35.31
N LYS A 254 35.87 5.12 -36.46
CA LYS A 254 36.68 4.69 -37.61
C LYS A 254 37.50 3.42 -37.43
N VAL A 255 37.14 2.43 -38.23
CA VAL A 255 38.13 1.67 -39.01
C VAL A 255 37.69 1.78 -40.47
N SER A 256 38.68 2.14 -41.31
CA SER A 256 38.63 2.28 -42.77
C SER A 256 38.12 1.07 -43.51
#